data_AF-A0A1Z9E9E8-F1
#
_entry.id   AF-A0A1Z9E9E8-F1
#
_cell.length_a   1.000
_cell.length_b   1.000
_cell.length_c   1.000
_cell.angle_alpha   90.00
_cell.angle_beta   90.00
_cell.angle_gamma   90.00
#
_symmetry.space_group_name_H-M   'P 1'
#
loop_
_entity.id
_entity.type
_entity.pdbx_description
1 polymer ?
#
loop_
_entity_poly.entity_id
_entity_poly.type
_entity_poly.pdbx_seq_one_letter_code
_entity_poly.pdbx_strand_id
1 'polypeptide(L)'
;MQLTANGAHMVVDFYPVKYSDGTISERLMYKTVTFCGKTQSKSYINKCMFEKEVDNRVEGYKYEVTDMHTEPQLFNSALIQTRW
;
A
#
# COMPACT_ATOMS: atom_id res chain seq x y z
N MET A 1 -3.36 -2.42 5.85
CA MET A 1 -2.38 -3.49 6.13
C MET A 1 -0.98 -2.93 6.08
N GLN A 2 -0.13 -3.27 7.06
CA GLN A 2 1.29 -2.93 7.13
C GLN A 2 2.12 -4.21 7.08
N LEU A 3 3.13 -4.22 6.20
CA LEU A 3 4.12 -5.27 6.07
C LEU A 3 5.49 -4.72 6.46
N THR A 4 6.16 -5.38 7.39
CA THR A 4 7.49 -4.96 7.87
C THR A 4 8.53 -6.01 7.50
N ALA A 5 9.64 -5.55 6.91
CA ALA A 5 10.78 -6.40 6.61
C ALA A 5 11.42 -6.90 7.90
N ASN A 6 12.01 -8.09 7.87
CA ASN A 6 12.84 -8.56 8.98
C ASN A 6 14.00 -7.58 9.23
N GLY A 7 14.18 -7.14 10.48
CA GLY A 7 15.08 -6.04 10.85
C GLY A 7 14.46 -4.63 10.78
N ALA A 8 13.18 -4.50 10.44
CA ALA A 8 12.36 -3.28 10.53
C ALA A 8 12.86 -2.04 9.75
N HIS A 9 13.79 -2.20 8.80
CA HIS A 9 14.31 -1.10 8.00
C HIS A 9 13.42 -0.71 6.81
N MET A 10 12.51 -1.60 6.39
CA MET A 10 11.53 -1.29 5.34
C MET A 10 10.12 -1.66 5.81
N VAL A 11 9.20 -0.72 5.60
CA VAL A 11 7.79 -0.85 5.95
C VAL A 11 6.97 -0.50 4.71
N VAL A 12 5.98 -1.33 4.40
CA VAL A 12 5.07 -1.08 3.29
C VAL A 12 3.64 -1.14 3.77
N ASP A 13 2.96 -0.02 3.57
CA ASP A 13 1.62 0.22 4.03
C ASP A 13 0.65 0.22 2.86
N PHE A 14 -0.49 -0.42 3.06
CA PHE A 14 -1.61 -0.44 2.15
C PHE A 14 -2.85 0.06 2.86
N TYR A 15 -3.52 1.03 2.26
CA TYR A 15 -4.74 1.64 2.78
C TYR A 15 -5.87 1.51 1.76
N PRO A 16 -7.12 1.32 2.22
CA PRO A 16 -8.28 1.50 1.35
C PRO A 16 -8.32 2.94 0.80
N VAL A 17 -8.92 3.12 -0.37
CA VAL A 17 -9.07 4.44 -1.02
C VAL A 17 -10.53 4.86 -0.97
N LYS A 18 -10.83 6.08 -0.51
CA LYS A 18 -12.16 6.69 -0.61
C LYS A 18 -12.20 7.78 -1.68
N TYR A 19 -13.29 7.85 -2.43
CA TYR A 19 -13.57 8.94 -3.36
C TYR A 19 -14.19 10.14 -2.64
N SER A 20 -14.33 11.26 -3.35
CA SER A 20 -14.90 12.49 -2.81
C SER A 20 -16.38 12.36 -2.39
N ASP A 21 -17.09 11.39 -2.96
CA ASP A 21 -18.48 11.05 -2.60
C ASP A 21 -18.57 10.13 -1.37
N GLY A 22 -17.44 9.76 -0.77
CA GLY A 22 -17.37 8.88 0.39
C GLY A 22 -17.37 7.38 0.06
N THR A 23 -17.54 6.99 -1.19
CA THR A 23 -17.50 5.57 -1.60
C THR A 23 -16.07 5.03 -1.54
N ILE A 24 -15.92 3.74 -1.21
CA ILE A 24 -14.62 3.07 -1.17
C ILE A 24 -14.32 2.44 -2.52
N SER A 25 -13.10 2.63 -3.02
CA SER A 25 -12.64 2.00 -4.24
C SER A 25 -12.59 0.48 -4.10
N GLU A 26 -13.29 -0.21 -4.99
CA GLU A 26 -13.22 -1.66 -5.09
C GLU A 26 -11.97 -2.13 -5.86
N ARG A 27 -11.30 -1.22 -6.57
CA ARG A 27 -10.21 -1.57 -7.49
C ARG A 27 -8.84 -1.13 -7.00
N LEU A 28 -8.75 0.02 -6.34
CA LEU A 28 -7.48 0.63 -5.97
C LEU A 28 -7.19 0.52 -4.46
N MET A 29 -5.91 0.34 -4.16
CA MET A 29 -5.33 0.45 -2.84
C MET A 29 -4.25 1.54 -2.88
N TYR A 30 -4.17 2.35 -1.83
CA TYR A 30 -3.10 3.33 -1.67
C TYR A 30 -1.91 2.67 -0.97
N LYS A 31 -0.76 2.69 -1.62
CA LYS A 31 0.48 2.08 -1.14
C LYS A 31 1.48 3.16 -0.75
N THR A 32 2.11 2.98 0.41
CA THR A 32 3.27 3.76 0.85
C THR A 32 4.44 2.83 1.11
N VAL A 33 5.64 3.21 0.65
CA VAL A 33 6.89 2.49 0.96
C VAL A 33 7.77 3.41 1.77
N THR A 34 8.16 2.95 2.95
CA THR A 34 9.01 3.66 3.89
C THR A 34 10.29 2.88 4.12
N PHE A 35 11.44 3.53 3.98
CA PHE A 35 12.75 2.94 4.20
C PHE A 35 13.51 3.79 5.23
N CYS A 36 13.99 3.16 6.30
CA CYS A 36 14.67 3.80 7.43
C CYS A 36 13.92 5.03 7.97
N GLY A 37 12.59 4.89 8.15
CA GLY A 37 11.71 5.95 8.65
C GLY A 37 11.39 7.07 7.65
N LYS A 38 11.90 7.00 6.41
CA LYS A 38 11.61 7.99 5.36
C LYS A 38 10.77 7.38 4.25
N THR A 39 9.64 8.02 3.94
CA THR A 39 8.80 7.63 2.81
C THR A 39 9.57 7.81 1.50
N GLN A 40 9.72 6.72 0.75
CA GLN A 40 10.38 6.68 -0.55
C GLN A 40 9.39 6.81 -1.70
N SER A 41 8.20 6.23 -1.56
CA SER A 41 7.19 6.31 -2.62
C SER A 41 5.76 6.21 -2.08
N LYS A 42 4.86 6.81 -2.85
CA LYS A 42 3.41 6.80 -2.66
C LYS A 42 2.79 6.51 -4.02
N SER A 43 1.91 5.52 -4.10
CA SER A 43 1.34 5.08 -5.39
C SER A 43 0.00 4.39 -5.20
N TYR A 44 -0.83 4.40 -6.24
CA TYR A 44 -1.97 3.49 -6.31
C TYR A 44 -1.59 2.17 -6.96
N ILE A 45 -2.14 1.09 -6.43
CA ILE A 45 -2.04 -0.25 -7.01
C ILE A 45 -3.42 -0.88 -7.09
N ASN A 46 -3.62 -1.77 -8.06
CA ASN A 46 -4.85 -2.54 -8.14
C ASN A 46 -4.90 -3.59 -7.02
N LYS A 47 -6.09 -3.98 -6.56
CA LYS A 47 -6.26 -5.03 -5.54
C LYS A 47 -5.58 -6.35 -5.89
N CYS A 48 -5.68 -6.80 -7.15
CA CYS A 48 -4.96 -7.99 -7.60
C CYS A 48 -3.42 -7.87 -7.47
N MET A 49 -2.87 -6.66 -7.69
CA MET A 49 -1.43 -6.42 -7.49
C MET A 49 -1.09 -6.31 -6.00
N PHE A 50 -1.99 -5.78 -5.18
CA PHE A 50 -1.86 -5.79 -3.73
C PHE A 50 -1.74 -7.21 -3.19
N GLU A 51 -2.67 -8.11 -3.55
CA GLU A 51 -2.65 -9.51 -3.13
C GLU A 51 -1.34 -10.20 -3.51
N LYS A 52 -0.94 -10.09 -4.79
CA LYS A 52 0.35 -10.63 -5.28
C LYS A 52 1.54 -10.06 -4.53
N GLU A 53 1.51 -8.78 -4.18
CA GLU A 53 2.62 -8.14 -3.47
C GLU A 53 2.69 -8.57 -2.01
N VAL A 54 1.54 -8.76 -1.35
CA VAL A 54 1.46 -9.34 0.00
C VAL A 54 2.05 -10.74 -0.01
N ASP A 55 1.56 -11.61 -0.91
CA ASP A 55 2.03 -12.99 -1.02
C ASP A 55 3.54 -13.05 -1.28
N ASN A 56 4.04 -12.28 -2.25
CA ASN A 56 5.46 -12.24 -2.57
C ASN A 56 6.32 -11.77 -1.39
N ARG A 57 5.84 -10.79 -0.60
CA ARG A 57 6.60 -10.25 0.53
C ARG A 57 6.59 -11.19 1.73
N VAL A 58 5.44 -11.76 2.05
CA VAL A 58 5.28 -12.67 3.19
C VAL A 58 6.00 -13.98 2.90
N GLU A 59 5.65 -14.65 1.80
CA GLU A 59 6.20 -15.97 1.46
C GLU A 59 7.62 -15.90 0.88
N GLY A 60 7.87 -14.92 -0.01
CA GLY A 60 9.15 -14.81 -0.72
C GLY A 60 10.25 -14.11 0.06
N TYR A 61 9.90 -13.07 0.83
CA TYR A 61 10.88 -12.21 1.53
C TYR A 61 10.75 -12.21 3.05
N LYS A 62 9.86 -13.04 3.62
CA LYS A 62 9.65 -13.19 5.08
C LYS A 62 9.30 -11.86 5.77
N TYR A 63 8.47 -11.05 5.13
CA TYR A 63 7.88 -9.88 5.77
C TYR A 63 6.81 -10.34 6.74
N GLU A 64 6.65 -9.60 7.84
CA GLU A 64 5.61 -9.84 8.82
C GLU A 64 4.48 -8.83 8.66
N VAL A 65 3.24 -9.31 8.81
CA VAL A 65 2.07 -8.43 8.92
C VAL A 65 2.08 -7.84 10.32
N THR A 66 2.32 -6.55 10.45
CA THR A 66 2.50 -5.88 11.75
C THR A 66 1.32 -5.00 12.13
N ASP A 67 0.49 -4.57 11.17
CA ASP A 67 -0.69 -3.77 11.44
C ASP A 67 -1.74 -3.90 10.32
N MET A 68 -2.98 -3.48 10.60
CA MET A 68 -4.11 -3.52 9.69
C MET A 68 -4.77 -2.14 9.56
N HIS A 69 -4.24 -1.32 8.64
CA HIS A 69 -4.90 -0.06 8.26
C HIS A 69 -6.30 -0.28 7.69
N THR A 70 -7.32 0.13 8.46
CA THR A 70 -8.74 0.13 8.07
C THR A 70 -9.23 1.52 7.67
N GLU A 71 -8.50 2.58 8.05
CA GLU A 71 -8.85 3.96 7.76
C GLU A 71 -8.59 4.31 6.27
N PRO A 72 -9.64 4.68 5.50
CA PRO A 72 -9.51 4.94 4.08
C PRO A 72 -8.87 6.30 3.77
N GLN A 73 -7.90 6.30 2.85
CA GLN A 73 -7.21 7.50 2.35
C GLN A 73 -7.98 8.15 1.20
N LEU A 74 -8.03 9.49 1.18
CA LEU A 74 -8.71 10.22 0.10
C LEU A 74 -7.97 10.02 -1.23
N PHE A 75 -8.73 9.77 -2.29
CA PHE A 75 -8.20 9.69 -3.64
C PHE A 75 -7.56 11.02 -4.07
N ASN A 76 -6.35 10.93 -4.61
CA ASN A 76 -5.55 12.04 -5.08
C ASN A 76 -5.12 11.76 -6.53
N SER A 77 -5.75 12.41 -7.49
CA SER A 77 -5.48 12.21 -8.92
C SER A 77 -4.02 12.49 -9.31
N ALA A 78 -3.27 13.29 -8.55
CA ALA A 78 -1.86 13.57 -8.83
C ALA A 78 -0.94 12.34 -8.68
N LEU A 79 -1.38 11.28 -8.00
CA LEU A 79 -0.62 10.04 -7.84
C LEU A 79 -0.91 9.01 -8.94
N ILE A 80 -1.82 9.30 -9.86
CA ILE A 80 -2.06 8.44 -11.02
C ILE A 80 -0.84 8.53 -11.94
N GLN A 81 -0.09 7.44 -12.08
CA GLN A 81 0.98 7.39 -13.07
C GLN A 81 0.37 7.19 -14.46
N THR A 82 0.26 8.27 -15.24
CA THR A 82 0.04 8.17 -16.69
C THR A 82 1.35 7.69 -17.31
N ARG A 83 1.52 6.38 -17.47
CA ARG A 83 2.56 5.84 -18.37
C ARG A 83 1.92 5.75 -19.75
N TRP A 84 2.36 6.63 -20.65
CA TRP A 84 2.09 6.58 -22.09
C TRP A 84 3.06 5.60 -22.75
#